data_AF-A0A948GZ14-F1
#
_entry.id   AF-A0A948GZ14-F1
#
_cell.length_a   1.000
_cell.length_b   1.000
_cell.length_c   1.000
_cell.angle_alpha   90.00
_cell.angle_beta   90.00
_cell.angle_gamma   90.00
#
_symmetry.space_group_name_H-M   'P 1'
#
loop_
_entity.id
_entity.type
_entity.pdbx_description
1 polymer ?
#
loop_
_entity_poly.entity_id
_entity_poly.type
_entity_poly.pdbx_seq_one_letter_code
_entity_poly.pdbx_strand_id
1 'polypeptide(L)'
;MKKLIMIIGIIILCIGPVFAEEQQKSFEEKHQDKDSIFLEYGETIQVNEDWSYRREEYKKLKILKEEARSMGEIPIPYDKERDKIIELSAYTITPDGKRHGY
;
A
#
# COMPACT_ATOMS: atom_id res chain seq x y z
N MET A 1 -61.49 3.68 -14.77
CA MET A 1 -60.45 2.74 -14.29
C MET A 1 -59.40 2.33 -15.33
N LYS A 2 -59.55 2.62 -16.65
CA LYS A 2 -58.50 2.33 -17.66
C LYS A 2 -57.34 3.34 -17.70
N LYS A 3 -57.55 4.59 -17.26
CA LYS A 3 -56.51 5.64 -17.26
C LYS A 3 -55.49 5.52 -16.13
N LEU A 4 -55.82 4.80 -15.05
CA LEU A 4 -54.92 4.65 -13.88
C LEU A 4 -53.85 3.56 -14.12
N ILE A 5 -54.19 2.51 -14.87
CA ILE A 5 -53.30 1.39 -15.17
C ILE A 5 -52.16 1.81 -16.12
N MET A 6 -52.41 2.82 -16.96
CA MET A 6 -51.44 3.29 -17.95
C MET A 6 -50.31 4.14 -17.33
N ILE A 7 -50.51 4.71 -16.14
CA ILE A 7 -49.51 5.55 -15.47
C ILE A 7 -48.45 4.70 -14.74
N ILE A 8 -48.84 3.53 -14.23
CA ILE A 8 -47.93 2.63 -13.50
C ILE A 8 -46.92 1.97 -14.46
N GLY A 9 -47.29 1.71 -15.71
CA GLY A 9 -46.40 1.12 -16.71
C GLY A 9 -45.24 2.02 -17.17
N ILE A 10 -45.37 3.34 -17.04
CA ILE A 10 -44.34 4.30 -17.49
C ILE A 10 -43.28 4.53 -16.39
N ILE A 11 -43.63 4.38 -15.12
CA ILE A 11 -42.70 4.63 -14.00
C ILE A 11 -41.67 3.50 -13.87
N ILE A 12 -42.02 2.28 -14.29
CA ILE A 12 -41.13 1.10 -14.15
C ILE A 12 -39.99 1.11 -15.18
N LEU A 13 -40.08 1.89 -16.26
CA LEU A 13 -39.07 1.87 -17.33
C LEU A 13 -37.82 2.76 -17.07
N CYS A 14 -37.83 3.58 -16.02
CA CYS A 14 -36.76 4.56 -15.77
C CYS A 14 -35.75 4.17 -14.67
N ILE A 15 -35.91 3.00 -14.06
CA ILE A 15 -34.97 2.51 -13.04
C ILE A 15 -34.05 1.49 -13.70
N GLY A 16 -33.28 1.95 -14.69
CA GLY A 16 -32.07 1.20 -15.07
C GLY A 16 -31.14 1.16 -13.86
N PRO A 17 -30.43 0.06 -13.60
CA PRO A 17 -29.39 0.08 -12.59
C PRO A 17 -28.31 1.05 -13.08
N VAL A 18 -28.29 2.26 -12.53
CA VAL A 18 -27.16 3.16 -12.62
C VAL A 18 -26.08 2.52 -11.76
N PHE A 19 -25.38 1.54 -12.32
CA PHE A 19 -24.08 1.19 -11.83
C PHE A 19 -23.23 2.43 -12.07
N ALA A 20 -22.90 3.15 -11.01
CA ALA A 20 -21.81 4.10 -11.06
C ALA A 20 -20.59 3.29 -11.52
N GLU A 21 -20.18 3.50 -12.77
CA GLU A 21 -18.94 2.96 -13.28
C GLU A 21 -17.84 3.56 -12.41
N GLU A 22 -17.32 2.77 -11.47
CA GLU A 22 -16.27 3.22 -10.57
C GLU A 22 -15.06 3.50 -11.45
N GLN A 23 -14.85 4.78 -11.76
CA GLN A 23 -13.78 5.20 -12.64
C GLN A 23 -12.46 4.77 -11.97
N GLN A 24 -11.85 3.71 -12.51
CA GLN A 24 -10.67 3.09 -11.92
C GLN A 24 -9.50 4.05 -12.05
N LYS A 25 -9.27 4.83 -10.99
CA LYS A 25 -8.13 5.76 -10.90
C LYS A 25 -6.83 4.99 -10.99
N SER A 26 -5.86 5.56 -11.71
CA SER A 26 -4.48 5.09 -11.68
C SER A 26 -3.90 5.15 -10.26
N PHE A 27 -2.82 4.40 -10.03
CA PHE A 27 -2.16 4.41 -8.72
C PHE A 27 -1.70 5.81 -8.33
N GLU A 28 -1.16 6.56 -9.27
CA GLU A 28 -0.67 7.92 -9.12
C GLU A 28 -1.82 8.89 -8.77
N GLU A 29 -2.95 8.82 -9.47
CA GLU A 29 -4.14 9.64 -9.16
C GLU A 29 -4.72 9.33 -7.78
N LYS A 30 -4.66 8.06 -7.34
CA LYS A 30 -5.15 7.64 -6.03
C LYS A 30 -4.27 8.14 -4.87
N HIS A 31 -2.99 8.39 -5.11
CA HIS A 31 -2.02 8.72 -4.06
C HIS A 31 -1.28 10.05 -4.29
N GLN A 32 -1.82 10.93 -5.13
CA GLN A 32 -1.24 12.25 -5.43
C GLN A 32 -1.03 13.13 -4.19
N ASP A 33 -1.82 12.91 -3.14
CA ASP A 33 -1.76 13.60 -1.86
C ASP A 33 -0.60 13.12 -0.98
N LYS A 34 0.02 11.98 -1.28
CA LYS A 34 1.10 11.37 -0.49
C LYS A 34 2.47 11.68 -1.07
N ASP A 35 3.44 11.94 -0.19
CA ASP A 35 4.83 12.17 -0.61
C ASP A 35 5.61 10.85 -0.73
N SER A 36 5.20 9.83 0.03
CA SER A 36 5.67 8.45 -0.08
C SER A 36 4.61 7.45 0.40
N ILE A 37 4.79 6.18 0.08
CA ILE A 37 3.89 5.10 0.48
C ILE A 37 4.63 3.79 0.71
N PHE A 38 4.36 3.15 1.84
CA PHE A 38 4.76 1.76 2.04
C PHE A 38 3.87 0.86 1.19
N LEU A 39 4.48 0.22 0.20
CA LEU A 39 3.82 -0.79 -0.63
C LEU A 39 3.69 -2.10 0.13
N GLU A 40 4.74 -2.44 0.90
CA GLU A 40 4.81 -3.64 1.71
C GLU A 40 5.51 -3.28 3.03
N TYR A 41 4.94 -3.74 4.15
CA TYR A 41 5.53 -3.67 5.48
C TYR A 41 5.14 -4.95 6.21
N GLY A 42 6.12 -5.76 6.58
CA GLY A 42 5.93 -7.02 7.26
C GLY A 42 6.97 -7.21 8.36
N GLU A 43 6.52 -7.77 9.48
CA GLU A 43 7.38 -8.15 10.60
C GLU A 43 6.98 -9.56 11.03
N THR A 44 7.97 -10.43 11.22
CA THR A 44 7.80 -11.75 11.83
C THR A 44 8.68 -11.83 13.06
N ILE A 45 8.08 -12.22 14.19
CA ILE A 45 8.79 -12.43 15.46
C ILE A 45 8.60 -13.89 15.86
N GLN A 46 9.72 -14.59 16.01
CA GLN A 46 9.77 -15.94 16.54
C GLN A 46 10.43 -15.92 17.91
N VAL A 47 9.74 -16.42 18.94
CA VAL A 47 10.26 -16.56 20.30
C VAL A 47 10.67 -18.00 20.53
N ASN A 48 11.88 -18.20 21.04
CA ASN A 48 12.45 -19.51 21.34
C ASN A 48 12.17 -19.91 22.81
N GLU A 49 12.33 -21.19 23.13
CA GLU A 49 12.11 -21.72 24.49
C GLU A 49 13.06 -21.12 25.54
N ASP A 50 14.26 -20.71 25.12
CA ASP A 50 15.27 -20.05 25.94
C ASP A 50 15.01 -18.55 26.15
N TRP A 51 13.83 -18.06 25.75
CA TRP A 51 13.40 -16.66 25.79
C TRP A 51 14.18 -15.73 24.85
N SER A 52 15.07 -16.24 24.01
CA SER A 52 15.60 -15.47 22.89
C SER A 52 14.53 -15.28 21.81
N TYR A 53 14.75 -14.32 20.91
CA TYR A 53 13.83 -14.07 19.81
C TYR A 53 14.60 -13.79 18.51
N ARG A 54 13.94 -14.09 17.39
CA ARG A 54 14.38 -13.70 16.05
C ARG A 54 13.31 -12.80 15.44
N ARG A 55 13.76 -11.66 14.93
CA ARG A 55 12.92 -10.70 14.21
C ARG A 55 13.35 -10.65 12.76
N GLU A 56 12.38 -10.74 11.86
CA GLU A 56 12.56 -10.51 10.43
C GLU A 56 11.66 -9.34 10.02
N GLU A 57 12.26 -8.29 9.47
CA GLU A 57 11.54 -7.12 8.96
C GLU A 57 11.72 -7.02 7.44
N TYR A 58 10.61 -6.79 6.73
CA TYR A 58 10.63 -6.53 5.29
C TYR A 58 9.82 -5.26 5.00
N LYS A 59 10.45 -4.32 4.28
CA LYS A 59 9.86 -3.01 3.98
C LYS A 59 10.10 -2.66 2.52
N LYS A 60 9.06 -2.16 1.86
CA LYS A 60 9.13 -1.62 0.51
C LYS A 60 8.44 -0.27 0.48
N LEU A 61 9.23 0.78 0.33
CA LEU A 61 8.76 2.15 0.26
C LEU A 61 8.83 2.65 -1.19
N LYS A 62 7.75 3.27 -1.68
CA LYS A 62 7.74 4.05 -2.92
C LYS A 62 7.76 5.53 -2.56
N ILE A 63 8.82 6.22 -2.94
CA ILE A 63 8.94 7.68 -2.85
C ILE A 63 8.23 8.27 -4.07
N LEU A 64 7.31 9.20 -3.85
CA LEU A 64 6.48 9.81 -4.89
C LEU A 64 6.90 11.24 -5.22
N LYS A 65 7.43 11.96 -4.23
CA LYS A 65 7.87 13.36 -4.38
C LYS A 65 9.23 13.60 -3.71
N GLU A 66 9.93 14.65 -4.13
CA GLU A 66 11.30 14.97 -3.69
C GLU A 66 11.35 15.30 -2.18
N GLU A 67 10.26 15.81 -1.61
CA GLU A 67 10.16 16.14 -0.18
C GLU A 67 10.34 14.91 0.72
N ALA A 68 10.03 13.71 0.21
CA ALA A 68 10.22 12.45 0.92
C ALA A 68 11.57 11.78 0.64
N ARG A 69 12.54 12.47 0.02
CA ARG A 69 13.87 11.91 -0.28
C ARG A 69 14.61 11.41 0.95
N SER A 70 14.45 12.06 2.10
CA SER A 70 15.04 11.62 3.37
C SER A 70 14.59 10.22 3.79
N MET A 71 13.43 9.77 3.31
CA MET A 71 12.93 8.42 3.54
C MET A 71 13.67 7.34 2.73
N GLY A 72 14.62 7.74 1.88
CA GLY A 72 15.55 6.83 1.22
C GLY A 72 16.52 6.16 2.20
N GLU A 73 16.72 6.76 3.39
CA GLU A 73 17.48 6.17 4.49
C GLU A 73 16.50 5.63 5.54
N ILE A 74 16.54 4.31 5.77
CA ILE A 74 15.69 3.66 6.77
C ILE A 74 16.55 3.24 7.96
N PRO A 75 16.42 3.90 9.13
CA PRO A 75 17.16 3.50 10.31
C PRO A 75 16.66 2.16 10.84
N ILE A 76 17.59 1.30 11.27
CA ILE A 76 17.30 0.02 11.92
C ILE A 76 17.70 0.14 13.39
N PRO A 77 16.76 0.42 14.30
CA PRO A 77 17.07 0.48 15.72
C PRO A 77 17.34 -0.94 16.25
N TYR A 78 18.42 -1.10 17.00
CA TYR A 78 18.73 -2.33 17.72
C TYR A 78 19.52 -2.02 19.00
N ASP A 79 19.38 -2.86 20.02
CA ASP A 79 20.19 -2.77 21.22
C ASP A 79 21.48 -3.58 21.02
N LYS A 80 22.62 -2.90 20.87
CA LYS A 80 23.91 -3.55 20.64
C LYS A 80 24.35 -4.53 21.73
N GLU A 81 23.80 -4.45 22.94
CA GLU A 81 24.14 -5.33 24.06
C GLU A 81 23.29 -6.61 24.06
N ARG A 82 22.14 -6.60 23.39
CA ARG A 82 21.14 -7.69 23.42
C ARG A 82 20.81 -8.27 22.06
N ASP A 83 20.94 -7.46 21.01
CA ASP A 83 20.55 -7.78 19.65
C ASP A 83 21.78 -7.87 18.74
N LYS A 84 21.66 -8.70 17.71
CA LYS A 84 22.65 -8.82 16.64
C LYS A 84 21.95 -8.79 15.30
N ILE A 85 22.40 -7.89 14.42
CA ILE A 85 21.98 -7.90 13.01
C ILE A 85 22.68 -9.09 12.34
N ILE A 86 21.87 -10.03 11.83
CA ILE A 86 22.38 -11.25 11.19
C ILE A 86 22.52 -11.07 9.68
N GLU A 87 21.50 -10.49 9.05
CA GLU A 87 21.44 -10.28 7.61
C GLU A 87 20.76 -8.93 7.33
N LEU A 88 21.30 -8.21 6.36
CA LEU A 88 20.74 -6.96 5.87
C LEU A 88 20.87 -6.94 4.34
N SER A 89 19.74 -6.75 3.67
CA SER A 89 19.69 -6.55 2.22
C SER A 89 18.84 -5.33 1.92
N ALA A 90 19.40 -4.39 1.16
CA ALA A 90 18.74 -3.17 0.77
C ALA A 90 19.08 -2.85 -0.68
N TYR A 91 18.09 -2.37 -1.42
CA TYR A 91 18.27 -1.89 -2.78
C TYR A 91 17.19 -0.87 -3.12
N THR A 92 17.51 0.01 -4.07
CA THR A 92 16.57 0.96 -4.66
C THR A 92 16.24 0.52 -6.07
N ILE A 93 14.97 0.58 -6.44
CA ILE A 93 14.52 0.45 -7.83
C ILE A 93 14.15 1.84 -8.34
N THR A 94 14.78 2.30 -9.41
CA THR A 94 14.45 3.56 -10.08
C THR A 94 13.19 3.41 -10.95
N PRO A 95 12.54 4.52 -11.38
CA PRO A 95 11.32 4.44 -12.20
C PRO A 95 11.48 3.68 -13.52
N ASP A 96 12.69 3.62 -14.08
CA ASP A 96 13.03 2.83 -15.28
C ASP A 96 13.28 1.34 -14.98
N GLY A 97 13.13 0.90 -13.73
CA GLY A 97 13.26 -0.48 -13.29
C GLY A 97 14.69 -0.91 -12.93
N LYS A 98 15.67 -0.01 -13.03
CA LYS A 98 17.06 -0.34 -12.68
C LYS A 98 17.24 -0.50 -11.17
N ARG A 99 18.02 -1.50 -10.77
CA ARG A 99 18.34 -1.77 -9.36
C ARG A 99 19.69 -1.17 -8.99
N HIS A 100 19.73 -0.53 -7.83
CA HIS A 100 20.92 0.01 -7.20
C HIS A 100 21.05 -0.60 -5.81
N GLY A 101 22.09 -1.41 -5.60
CA GLY A 101 22.41 -1.95 -4.28
C GLY A 101 23.07 -0.90 -3.39
N TYR A 102 23.07 -1.17 -2.09
CA TYR A 102 23.86 -0.44 -1.09
C TYR A 102 25.19 -1.14 -0.83
#